data_AF-A0A139M692-F1
#
_entry.id   AF-A0A139M692-F1
#
_cell.length_a   1.000
_cell.length_b   1.000
_cell.length_c   1.000
_cell.angle_alpha   90.00
_cell.angle_beta   90.00
_cell.angle_gamma   90.00
#
_symmetry.space_group_name_H-M   'P 1'
#
loop_
_entity.id
_entity.type
_entity.pdbx_description
1 polymer ?
#
loop_
_entity_poly.entity_id
_entity_poly.type
_entity_poly.pdbx_seq_one_letter_code
_entity_poly.pdbx_strand_id
1 'polypeptide(L)'
;MAKNEWVDGGRYYVESDGKMARDKWVDGGRHYVDYDGVRQPKLDGKQYNAALNKAKSYNSVLHMSKKDLYNQLTWNGFSSSAAQYAIDHLNADYKANALITAREYRKNNHLSKTEIYEWLTSSYVGKFTKEEANYAIQHLGD
;
A
#
# COMPACT_ATOMS: atom_id res chain seq x y z
N MET A 1 12.77 -29.90 -3.29
CA MET A 1 12.31 -28.53 -3.60
C MET A 1 12.82 -27.62 -2.49
N ALA A 2 13.34 -26.45 -2.83
CA ALA A 2 13.80 -25.47 -1.86
C ALA A 2 12.61 -24.96 -1.02
N LYS A 3 12.79 -24.76 0.29
CA LYS A 3 11.72 -24.34 1.21
C LYS A 3 12.26 -23.50 2.35
N ASN A 4 11.58 -22.39 2.64
CA ASN A 4 11.96 -21.42 3.68
C ASN A 4 13.39 -20.90 3.52
N GLU A 5 13.87 -20.76 2.29
CA GLU A 5 15.27 -20.44 2.00
C GLU A 5 15.41 -19.44 0.85
N TRP A 6 16.57 -18.80 0.81
CA TRP A 6 16.96 -17.93 -0.27
C TRP A 6 17.57 -18.74 -1.43
N VAL A 7 17.17 -18.44 -2.65
CA VAL A 7 17.65 -19.07 -3.89
C VAL A 7 18.24 -18.02 -4.84
N ASP A 8 18.86 -18.49 -5.93
CA ASP A 8 19.49 -17.63 -6.96
C ASP A 8 20.48 -16.62 -6.35
N GLY A 9 21.44 -17.14 -5.57
CA GLY A 9 22.47 -16.31 -4.92
C GLY A 9 21.93 -15.33 -3.87
N GLY A 10 20.73 -15.56 -3.33
CA GLY A 10 20.14 -14.68 -2.32
C GLY A 10 19.13 -13.67 -2.87
N ARG A 11 18.76 -13.78 -4.15
CA ARG A 11 17.87 -12.83 -4.83
C ARG A 11 16.40 -13.04 -4.51
N TYR A 12 15.97 -14.30 -4.45
CA TYR A 12 14.57 -14.67 -4.25
C TYR A 12 14.39 -15.54 -3.01
N TYR A 13 13.26 -15.41 -2.33
CA TYR A 13 12.91 -16.24 -1.18
C TYR A 13 11.79 -17.22 -1.56
N VAL A 14 11.95 -18.49 -1.21
CA VAL A 14 10.95 -19.54 -1.44
C VAL A 14 10.29 -19.92 -0.12
N GLU A 15 8.97 -19.85 -0.07
CA GLU A 15 8.16 -20.14 1.12
C GLU A 15 8.02 -21.65 1.36
N SER A 16 7.37 -22.03 2.46
CA SER A 16 7.20 -23.43 2.87
C SER A 16 6.40 -24.28 1.88
N ASP A 17 5.52 -23.63 1.10
CA ASP A 17 4.73 -24.24 0.03
C ASP A 17 5.49 -24.37 -1.30
N GLY A 18 6.74 -23.89 -1.35
CA GLY A 18 7.59 -23.92 -2.55
C GLY A 18 7.34 -22.78 -3.54
N LYS A 19 6.47 -21.82 -3.21
CA LYS A 19 6.25 -20.63 -4.05
C LYS A 19 7.23 -19.52 -3.69
N MET A 20 7.53 -18.68 -4.67
CA MET A 20 8.35 -17.49 -4.47
C MET A 20 7.56 -16.41 -3.76
N ALA A 21 8.12 -15.87 -2.68
CA ALA A 21 7.55 -14.73 -1.97
C ALA A 21 7.60 -13.45 -2.83
N ARG A 22 6.56 -12.63 -2.75
CA ARG A 22 6.47 -11.32 -3.42
C ARG A 22 5.73 -10.33 -2.53
N ASP A 23 6.12 -9.06 -2.59
CA ASP A 23 5.49 -7.93 -1.91
C ASP A 23 5.25 -8.16 -0.41
N LYS A 24 6.28 -8.69 0.28
CA LYS A 24 6.16 -9.05 1.69
C LYS A 24 7.49 -9.10 2.43
N TRP A 25 7.40 -9.00 3.74
CA TRP A 25 8.49 -9.33 4.63
C TRP A 25 8.66 -10.85 4.74
N VAL A 26 9.89 -11.33 4.61
CA VAL A 26 10.29 -12.74 4.68
C VAL A 26 11.36 -12.94 5.74
N ASP A 27 11.73 -14.20 5.98
CA ASP A 27 12.86 -14.55 6.85
C ASP A 27 12.69 -13.95 8.27
N GLY A 28 11.51 -14.16 8.85
CA GLY A 28 11.17 -13.65 10.18
C GLY A 28 11.00 -12.13 10.24
N GLY A 29 10.68 -11.47 9.13
CA GLY A 29 10.50 -10.01 9.08
C GLY A 29 11.79 -9.23 8.81
N ARG A 30 12.91 -9.92 8.56
CA ARG A 30 14.24 -9.29 8.46
C ARG A 30 14.52 -8.69 7.07
N HIS A 31 13.82 -9.16 6.05
CA HIS A 31 14.06 -8.79 4.66
C HIS A 31 12.73 -8.56 3.96
N TYR A 32 12.68 -7.53 3.12
CA TYR A 32 11.54 -7.29 2.24
C TYR A 32 11.87 -7.81 0.84
N VAL A 33 10.91 -8.48 0.20
CA VAL A 33 10.95 -8.76 -1.24
C VAL A 33 9.89 -7.90 -1.94
N ASP A 34 10.28 -7.25 -3.03
CA ASP A 34 9.37 -6.37 -3.77
C ASP A 34 8.36 -7.16 -4.63
N TYR A 35 7.65 -6.45 -5.50
CA TYR A 35 6.64 -7.03 -6.40
C TYR A 35 7.21 -8.12 -7.33
N ASP A 36 8.47 -7.99 -7.74
CA ASP A 36 9.17 -8.98 -8.57
C ASP A 36 9.72 -10.14 -7.74
N GLY A 37 9.56 -10.09 -6.41
CA GLY A 37 10.11 -11.05 -5.45
C GLY A 37 11.59 -10.83 -5.15
N VAL A 38 12.16 -9.71 -5.61
CA VAL A 38 13.58 -9.41 -5.46
C VAL A 38 13.85 -8.83 -4.08
N ARG A 39 14.85 -9.42 -3.40
CA ARG A 39 15.34 -8.93 -2.11
C ARG A 39 15.72 -7.47 -2.17
N GLN A 40 15.09 -6.67 -1.31
CA GLN A 40 15.43 -5.26 -1.14
C GLN A 40 16.62 -5.07 -0.19
N PRO A 41 17.42 -4.01 -0.40
CA PRO A 41 18.50 -3.67 0.51
C PRO A 41 17.96 -3.38 1.90
N LYS A 42 18.69 -3.81 2.93
CA LYS A 42 18.40 -3.42 4.31
C LYS A 42 18.81 -1.97 4.50
N LEU A 43 17.86 -1.13 4.91
CA LEU A 43 18.10 0.29 5.13
C LEU A 43 18.46 0.56 6.59
N ASP A 44 19.01 1.74 6.82
CA ASP A 44 19.13 2.27 8.18
C ASP A 44 17.77 2.74 8.71
N GLY A 45 17.67 2.92 10.04
CA GLY A 45 16.43 3.39 10.67
C GLY A 45 16.03 4.80 10.27
N LYS A 46 16.95 5.63 9.77
CA LYS A 46 16.66 7.02 9.38
C LYS A 46 15.80 7.05 8.11
N GLN A 47 16.13 6.21 7.14
CA GLN A 47 15.38 6.12 5.88
C GLN A 47 13.95 5.61 6.10
N TYR A 48 13.77 4.63 6.98
CA TYR A 48 12.45 4.15 7.38
C TYR A 48 11.61 5.25 8.06
N ASN A 49 12.22 5.99 8.99
CA ASN A 49 11.54 7.10 9.67
C ASN A 49 11.17 8.24 8.70
N ALA A 50 12.03 8.54 7.73
CA ALA A 50 11.74 9.54 6.70
C ALA A 50 10.53 9.15 5.85
N ALA A 51 10.44 7.88 5.43
CA ALA A 51 9.30 7.36 4.68
C ALA A 51 8.02 7.40 5.52
N LEU A 52 8.07 6.99 6.78
CA LEU A 52 6.92 7.04 7.70
C LEU A 52 6.41 8.46 7.93
N ASN A 53 7.31 9.43 8.12
CA ASN A 53 6.91 10.83 8.29
C ASN A 53 6.27 11.39 7.02
N LYS A 54 6.80 11.03 5.84
CA LYS A 54 6.19 11.41 4.56
C LYS A 54 4.80 10.76 4.40
N ALA A 55 4.67 9.49 4.76
CA ALA A 55 3.41 8.75 4.71
C ALA A 55 2.34 9.40 5.60
N LYS A 56 2.69 9.81 6.82
CA LYS A 56 1.80 10.57 7.72
C LYS A 56 1.31 11.87 7.08
N SER A 57 2.23 12.64 6.49
CA SER A 57 1.90 13.91 5.81
C SER A 57 0.97 13.70 4.61
N TYR A 58 1.19 12.67 3.80
CA TYR A 58 0.29 12.36 2.70
C TYR A 58 -1.07 11.86 3.19
N ASN A 59 -1.10 10.97 4.18
CA ASN A 59 -2.35 10.45 4.70
C ASN A 59 -3.24 11.54 5.32
N SER A 60 -2.65 12.56 5.96
CA SER A 60 -3.40 13.65 6.58
C SER A 60 -3.99 14.66 5.59
N VAL A 61 -3.50 14.70 4.35
CA VAL A 61 -3.91 15.70 3.35
C VAL A 61 -4.62 15.08 2.16
N LEU A 62 -4.15 13.92 1.71
CA LEU A 62 -4.58 13.30 0.45
C LEU A 62 -5.51 12.10 0.65
N HIS A 63 -5.62 11.57 1.88
CA HIS A 63 -6.52 10.46 2.22
C HIS A 63 -6.42 9.28 1.24
N MET A 64 -5.19 8.90 0.87
CA MET A 64 -4.94 7.88 -0.15
C MET A 64 -5.31 6.47 0.32
N SER A 65 -5.56 5.59 -0.66
CA SER A 65 -5.54 4.15 -0.43
C SER A 65 -4.14 3.68 -0.06
N LYS A 66 -4.03 2.50 0.55
CA LYS A 66 -2.73 1.89 0.87
C LYS A 66 -1.84 1.76 -0.38
N LYS A 67 -2.43 1.33 -1.50
CA LYS A 67 -1.71 1.13 -2.77
C LYS A 67 -1.24 2.44 -3.37
N ASP A 68 -2.06 3.49 -3.33
CA ASP A 68 -1.60 4.81 -3.80
C ASP A 68 -0.54 5.42 -2.92
N LEU A 69 -0.66 5.27 -1.59
CA LEU A 69 0.37 5.75 -0.69
C LEU A 69 1.72 5.05 -0.95
N TYR A 70 1.71 3.74 -1.20
CA TYR A 70 2.91 3.00 -1.63
C TYR A 70 3.53 3.62 -2.88
N ASN A 71 2.73 3.74 -3.95
CA ASN A 71 3.17 4.29 -5.23
C ASN A 71 3.71 5.71 -5.09
N GLN A 72 3.05 6.53 -4.28
CA GLN A 72 3.45 7.90 -4.04
C GLN A 72 4.80 7.96 -3.32
N LEU A 73 5.03 7.12 -2.30
CA LEU A 73 6.31 7.06 -1.60
C LEU A 73 7.44 6.57 -2.53
N THR A 74 7.21 5.52 -3.32
CA THR A 74 8.22 5.01 -4.26
C THR A 74 8.53 6.02 -5.36
N TRP A 75 7.52 6.72 -5.88
CA TRP A 75 7.70 7.83 -6.82
C TRP A 75 8.51 8.99 -6.22
N ASN A 76 8.44 9.20 -4.90
CA ASN A 76 9.28 10.17 -4.17
C ASN A 76 10.70 9.66 -3.86
N GLY A 77 11.10 8.52 -4.44
CA GLY A 77 12.46 7.98 -4.31
C GLY A 77 12.70 7.13 -3.08
N PHE A 78 11.67 6.82 -2.29
CA PHE A 78 11.81 5.81 -1.23
C PHE A 78 11.89 4.41 -1.86
N SER A 79 12.77 3.55 -1.35
CA SER A 79 12.78 2.15 -1.80
C SER A 79 11.47 1.44 -1.44
N SER A 80 11.16 0.35 -2.12
CA SER A 80 10.02 -0.52 -1.85
C SER A 80 9.94 -0.94 -0.38
N SER A 81 11.08 -1.29 0.23
CA SER A 81 11.12 -1.66 1.65
C SER A 81 10.79 -0.49 2.59
N ALA A 82 11.21 0.73 2.25
CA ALA A 82 10.90 1.92 3.05
C ALA A 82 9.43 2.33 2.93
N ALA A 83 8.89 2.28 1.72
CA ALA A 83 7.49 2.54 1.46
C ALA A 83 6.58 1.54 2.19
N GLN A 84 6.91 0.24 2.11
CA GLN A 84 6.13 -0.77 2.81
C GLN A 84 6.25 -0.65 4.33
N TYR A 85 7.47 -0.42 4.85
CA TYR A 85 7.65 -0.13 6.27
C TYR A 85 6.76 1.02 6.73
N ALA A 86 6.74 2.12 5.98
CA ALA A 86 5.93 3.28 6.31
C ALA A 86 4.44 2.95 6.36
N ILE A 87 3.93 2.16 5.41
CA ILE A 87 2.54 1.69 5.37
C ILE A 87 2.21 0.82 6.59
N ASP A 88 3.07 -0.16 6.90
CA ASP A 88 2.85 -1.10 8.00
C ASP A 88 2.83 -0.40 9.36
N HIS A 89 3.54 0.72 9.49
CA HIS A 89 3.68 1.47 10.75
C HIS A 89 2.83 2.76 10.80
N LEU A 90 2.09 3.07 9.74
CA LEU A 90 1.28 4.28 9.67
C LEU A 90 0.04 4.20 10.59
N ASN A 91 -0.52 3.00 10.77
CA ASN A 91 -1.78 2.79 11.50
C ASN A 91 -2.93 3.68 11.01
N ALA A 92 -3.02 3.91 9.69
CA ALA A 92 -4.10 4.70 9.08
C ALA A 92 -5.41 3.92 9.00
N ASP A 93 -6.52 4.64 9.15
CA ASP A 93 -7.86 4.13 8.84
C ASP A 93 -8.16 4.36 7.35
N TYR A 94 -7.86 3.35 6.53
CA TYR A 94 -8.08 3.43 5.08
C TYR A 94 -9.56 3.39 4.68
N LYS A 95 -10.46 2.92 5.57
CA LYS A 95 -11.91 3.02 5.35
C LYS A 95 -12.38 4.45 5.52
N ALA A 96 -11.88 5.16 6.54
CA ALA A 96 -12.12 6.58 6.73
C ALA A 96 -11.55 7.40 5.56
N ASN A 97 -10.35 7.07 5.08
CA ASN A 97 -9.78 7.69 3.89
C ASN A 97 -10.70 7.53 2.65
N ALA A 98 -11.16 6.31 2.37
CA ALA A 98 -12.06 6.04 1.26
C ALA A 98 -13.36 6.86 1.35
N LEU A 99 -13.93 7.02 2.56
CA LEU A 99 -15.11 7.84 2.77
C LEU A 99 -14.85 9.33 2.50
N ILE A 100 -13.70 9.85 2.90
CA ILE A 100 -13.32 11.25 2.61
C ILE A 100 -13.18 11.44 1.10
N THR A 101 -12.43 10.56 0.42
CA THR A 101 -12.27 10.61 -1.04
C THR A 101 -13.62 10.48 -1.77
N ALA A 102 -14.51 9.62 -1.30
CA ALA A 102 -15.87 9.47 -1.84
C ALA A 102 -16.67 10.79 -1.78
N ARG A 103 -16.58 11.50 -0.64
CA ARG A 103 -17.23 12.81 -0.46
C ARG A 103 -16.64 13.86 -1.40
N GLU A 104 -15.33 13.84 -1.63
CA GLU A 104 -14.66 14.74 -2.57
C GLU A 104 -15.08 14.47 -4.02
N TYR A 105 -15.10 13.20 -4.44
CA TYR A 105 -15.60 12.82 -5.77
C TYR A 105 -17.04 13.27 -5.98
N ARG A 106 -17.92 13.07 -5.00
CA ARG A 106 -19.30 13.54 -5.07
C ARG A 106 -19.39 15.06 -5.17
N LYS A 107 -18.66 15.78 -4.32
CA LYS A 107 -18.67 17.25 -4.28
C LYS A 107 -18.16 17.89 -5.57
N ASN A 108 -17.09 17.34 -6.15
CA ASN A 108 -16.41 17.97 -7.27
C ASN A 108 -16.98 17.55 -8.64
N ASN A 109 -17.57 16.36 -8.73
CA ASN A 109 -17.98 15.78 -10.02
C ASN A 109 -19.46 15.37 -10.05
N HIS A 110 -20.20 15.50 -8.93
CA HIS A 110 -21.63 15.10 -8.82
C HIS A 110 -21.91 13.64 -9.18
N LEU A 111 -20.93 12.76 -8.94
CA LEU A 111 -21.03 11.34 -9.26
C LEU A 111 -22.07 10.62 -8.39
N SER A 112 -22.72 9.63 -8.99
CA SER A 112 -23.57 8.66 -8.29
C SER A 112 -22.76 7.74 -7.37
N LYS A 113 -23.44 7.05 -6.44
CA LYS A 113 -22.81 6.05 -5.55
C LYS A 113 -22.09 4.94 -6.35
N THR A 114 -22.64 4.54 -7.50
CA THR A 114 -22.03 3.52 -8.37
C THR A 114 -20.75 4.04 -9.02
N GLU A 115 -20.76 5.23 -9.61
CA GLU A 115 -19.57 5.83 -10.23
C GLU A 115 -18.47 6.09 -9.21
N ILE A 116 -18.82 6.53 -8.00
CA ILE A 116 -17.85 6.72 -6.91
C ILE A 116 -17.22 5.38 -6.52
N TYR A 117 -17.99 4.30 -6.43
CA TYR A 117 -17.44 2.98 -6.16
C TYR A 117 -16.44 2.54 -7.24
N GLU A 118 -16.77 2.76 -8.51
CA GLU A 118 -15.89 2.46 -9.64
C GLU A 118 -14.60 3.29 -9.57
N TRP A 119 -14.69 4.58 -9.24
CA TRP A 119 -13.53 5.45 -9.12
C TRP A 119 -12.65 5.09 -7.92
N LEU A 120 -13.24 4.77 -6.77
CA LEU A 120 -12.50 4.33 -5.59
C LEU A 120 -11.74 3.03 -5.87
N THR A 121 -12.36 2.07 -6.57
CA THR A 121 -11.75 0.74 -6.82
C THR A 121 -10.91 0.67 -8.09
N SER A 122 -10.97 1.70 -8.95
CA SER A 122 -10.20 1.75 -10.19
C SER A 122 -8.69 1.64 -9.93
N SER A 123 -8.03 0.82 -10.74
CA SER A 123 -6.58 0.63 -10.71
C SER A 123 -5.78 1.86 -11.13
N TYR A 124 -6.43 2.90 -11.66
CA TYR A 124 -5.80 4.12 -12.15
C TYR A 124 -5.96 5.30 -11.19
N VAL A 125 -7.15 5.46 -10.60
CA VAL A 125 -7.47 6.58 -9.70
C VAL A 125 -7.41 6.13 -8.24
N GLY A 126 -8.51 5.72 -7.60
CA GLY A 126 -8.56 5.58 -6.13
C GLY A 126 -7.79 4.38 -5.55
N LYS A 127 -7.70 3.26 -6.28
CA LYS A 127 -6.97 2.03 -5.87
C LYS A 127 -7.30 1.50 -4.47
N PHE A 128 -8.45 1.86 -3.91
CA PHE A 128 -8.96 1.30 -2.68
C PHE A 128 -9.38 -0.15 -2.90
N THR A 129 -9.34 -0.93 -1.83
CA THR A 129 -9.94 -2.26 -1.83
C THR A 129 -11.47 -2.15 -2.00
N LYS A 130 -12.09 -3.23 -2.48
CA LYS A 130 -13.55 -3.30 -2.59
C LYS A 130 -14.22 -3.09 -1.23
N GLU A 131 -13.61 -3.58 -0.15
CA GLU A 131 -14.11 -3.46 1.22
C GLU A 131 -14.11 -2.01 1.70
N GLU A 132 -13.03 -1.26 1.46
CA GLU A 132 -12.93 0.16 1.78
C GLU A 132 -13.92 1.00 0.96
N ALA A 133 -14.02 0.71 -0.34
CA ALA A 133 -14.99 1.40 -1.21
C ALA A 133 -16.44 1.11 -0.81
N ASN A 134 -16.77 -0.15 -0.51
CA ASN A 134 -18.11 -0.52 -0.02
C ASN A 134 -18.45 0.19 1.29
N TYR A 135 -17.50 0.24 2.23
CA TYR A 135 -17.67 1.01 3.45
C TYR A 135 -17.95 2.49 3.15
N ALA A 136 -17.17 3.11 2.27
CA ALA A 136 -17.35 4.50 1.87
C ALA A 136 -18.74 4.77 1.30
N ILE A 137 -19.25 3.92 0.39
CA ILE A 137 -20.58 4.08 -0.21
C ILE A 137 -21.69 3.94 0.83
N GLN A 138 -21.58 2.97 1.75
CA GLN A 138 -22.56 2.77 2.82
C GLN A 138 -22.67 3.98 3.76
N HIS A 139 -21.57 4.74 3.92
CA HIS A 139 -21.49 5.88 4.85
C HIS A 139 -21.46 7.24 4.15
N LEU A 140 -21.61 7.27 2.82
CA LEU A 140 -21.51 8.50 2.01
C LEU A 140 -22.65 9.49 2.32
N GLY A 141 -23.77 9.00 2.86
CA GLY A 141 -25.01 9.75 2.95
C GLY A 141 -25.68 9.87 1.58
N ASP A 142 -26.81 10.55 1.52
CA ASP A 142 -27.48 10.88 0.25
C ASP A 142 -26.93 12.17 -0.36
#